data_AF-A0A0C7NJP3-F1
#
_entry.id   AF-A0A0C7NJP3-F1
#
_cell.length_a   1.000
_cell.length_b   1.000
_cell.length_c   1.000
_cell.angle_alpha   90.00
_cell.angle_beta   90.00
_cell.angle_gamma   90.00
#
_symmetry.space_group_name_H-M   'P 1'
#
loop_
_entity.id
_entity.type
_entity.pdbx_description
1 polymer ?
#
loop_
_entity_poly.entity_id
_entity_poly.type
_entity_poly.pdbx_seq_one_letter_code
_entity_poly.pdbx_strand_id
1 'polypeptide(L)'
;MKKIISVILFSLIIVFTFSKVYVEDGMVVFEYEDRTANSVFVAGSFNNWSTSAWEMEYYDGVWVYIAELQPGVYEYKYVVNGTDWYEDPESPDYVPDPYGGRNSKFELVLEDGELKIVGAEAREDKASIISGKYEFGLKTKLEDDTVFFASPQVTNEVVLSINPNIQNADLELKIGASSDNDSFQFKVYGMKALWMQEHISLGAFYKTTINPNYNFDYENPETKLPGFGFLFNYADLYAGVDLLTQENKVKFLTFADCSFYDFRVGLLFDTVDATSLVIRGEAYDFFTEFNLEDWEFNSVLAGYEKEDSFGASFLYAALDKSLTVKGFGVYKDFDLDGAVYYETEEDNFYAFKIGGGYTLLESYRIGGDLYFNGEGKSGFNLSFKLESEDFPVKVKVGFGNDIRVDAKPFDPDKYFTLSVAAEF
;
A
#
# COMPACT_ATOMS: atom_id res chain seq x y z
N MET A 1 16.64 -44.12 -55.82
CA MET A 1 16.45 -42.75 -55.26
C MET A 1 16.54 -42.89 -53.75
N LYS A 2 17.69 -42.55 -53.16
CA LYS A 2 17.92 -41.33 -52.36
C LYS A 2 17.10 -41.34 -51.05
N LYS A 3 17.75 -41.59 -49.90
CA LYS A 3 18.05 -40.60 -48.82
C LYS A 3 16.86 -40.52 -47.82
N ILE A 4 16.93 -40.56 -46.48
CA ILE A 4 17.91 -40.25 -45.40
C ILE A 4 17.23 -40.80 -44.10
N ILE A 5 17.81 -41.71 -43.33
CA ILE A 5 18.52 -41.48 -42.03
C ILE A 5 17.90 -40.41 -41.13
N SER A 6 17.21 -40.81 -40.04
CA SER A 6 17.58 -40.43 -38.66
C SER A 6 16.42 -40.70 -37.70
N VAL A 7 16.67 -41.68 -36.83
CA VAL A 7 16.09 -41.74 -35.48
C VAL A 7 16.46 -40.43 -34.80
N ILE A 8 15.49 -39.53 -34.59
CA ILE A 8 15.67 -38.44 -33.64
C ILE A 8 15.41 -39.01 -32.25
N LEU A 9 16.47 -39.61 -31.72
CA LEU A 9 16.75 -39.64 -30.30
C LEU A 9 17.06 -38.19 -29.92
N PHE A 10 16.04 -37.34 -29.70
CA PHE A 10 16.27 -36.12 -28.94
C PHE A 10 16.37 -36.59 -27.49
N SER A 11 17.58 -36.97 -27.11
CA SER A 11 17.97 -37.00 -25.71
C SER A 11 17.56 -35.66 -25.11
N LEU A 12 16.60 -35.69 -24.18
CA LEU A 12 16.58 -34.73 -23.08
C LEU A 12 17.93 -34.89 -22.38
N ILE A 13 18.96 -34.22 -22.88
CA ILE A 13 20.07 -33.82 -22.04
C ILE A 13 19.47 -32.66 -21.26
N ILE A 14 18.86 -32.99 -20.13
CA ILE A 14 18.69 -32.01 -19.05
C ILE A 14 20.12 -31.68 -18.66
N VAL A 15 20.66 -30.60 -19.23
CA VAL A 15 21.87 -29.99 -18.69
C VAL A 15 21.41 -29.45 -17.35
N PHE A 16 21.82 -30.11 -16.26
CA PHE A 16 21.70 -29.51 -14.94
C PHE A 16 22.66 -28.32 -14.94
N THR A 17 22.12 -27.13 -15.16
CA THR A 17 22.84 -25.88 -14.88
C THR A 17 22.84 -25.74 -13.37
N PHE A 18 24.02 -25.88 -12.77
CA PHE A 18 24.23 -25.55 -11.37
C PHE A 18 24.52 -24.07 -11.26
N SER A 19 23.92 -23.41 -10.28
CA SER A 19 24.30 -22.06 -9.89
C SER A 19 24.26 -21.96 -8.38
N LYS A 20 24.99 -21.00 -7.84
CA LYS A 20 25.12 -20.87 -6.39
C LYS A 20 25.43 -19.43 -6.03
N VAL A 21 24.82 -18.97 -4.95
CA VAL A 21 25.20 -17.72 -4.28
C VAL A 21 25.65 -18.04 -2.85
N TYR A 22 26.82 -17.55 -2.46
CA TYR A 22 27.38 -17.78 -1.12
C TYR A 22 28.30 -16.64 -0.68
N VAL A 23 28.69 -16.64 0.60
CA VAL A 23 29.67 -15.68 1.14
C VAL A 23 31.02 -16.38 1.33
N GLU A 24 32.08 -15.74 0.86
CA GLU A 24 33.46 -16.17 1.06
C GLU A 24 34.32 -14.92 1.34
N ASP A 25 35.11 -14.96 2.41
CA ASP A 25 35.98 -13.85 2.85
C ASP A 25 35.28 -12.46 2.95
N GLY A 26 33.99 -12.45 3.31
CA GLY A 26 33.19 -11.22 3.44
C GLY A 26 32.67 -10.65 2.11
N MET A 27 32.80 -11.39 1.02
CA MET A 27 32.30 -11.03 -0.30
C MET A 27 31.18 -11.99 -0.72
N VAL A 28 30.20 -11.49 -1.49
CA VAL A 28 29.17 -12.33 -2.09
C VAL A 28 29.69 -12.87 -3.43
N VAL A 29 29.70 -14.19 -3.55
CA VAL A 29 30.15 -14.90 -4.75
C VAL A 29 28.92 -15.46 -5.46
N PHE A 30 28.78 -15.11 -6.74
CA PHE A 30 27.80 -15.67 -7.66
C PHE A 30 28.49 -16.65 -8.60
N GLU A 31 27.96 -17.87 -8.71
CA GLU A 31 28.43 -18.90 -9.62
C GLU A 31 27.30 -19.37 -10.54
N TYR A 32 27.61 -19.55 -11.83
CA TYR A 32 26.67 -20.07 -12.83
C TYR A 32 27.38 -21.02 -13.80
N GLU A 33 27.04 -22.31 -13.81
CA GLU A 33 27.62 -23.30 -14.72
C GLU A 33 26.92 -23.27 -16.09
N ASP A 34 27.62 -22.72 -17.08
CA ASP A 34 27.26 -22.85 -18.50
C ASP A 34 28.51 -22.86 -19.38
N ARG A 35 28.90 -24.05 -19.84
CA ARG A 35 30.07 -24.28 -20.70
C ARG A 35 29.88 -23.81 -22.14
N THR A 36 28.65 -23.46 -22.51
CA THR A 36 28.24 -23.11 -23.87
C THR A 36 27.96 -21.62 -24.05
N ALA A 37 27.79 -20.88 -22.95
CA ALA A 37 27.68 -19.44 -22.95
C ALA A 37 28.95 -18.78 -23.50
N ASN A 38 28.78 -17.67 -24.23
CA ASN A 38 29.88 -16.81 -24.67
C ASN A 38 30.14 -15.67 -23.68
N SER A 39 29.12 -15.26 -22.93
CA SER A 39 29.18 -14.23 -21.89
C SER A 39 28.04 -14.45 -20.90
N VAL A 40 28.30 -14.23 -19.62
CA VAL A 40 27.28 -14.23 -18.57
C VAL A 40 27.44 -12.98 -17.73
N PHE A 41 26.32 -12.33 -17.42
CA PHE A 41 26.25 -11.18 -16.52
C PHE A 41 25.33 -11.52 -15.35
N VAL A 42 25.62 -10.96 -14.17
CA VAL A 42 24.65 -10.96 -13.07
C VAL A 42 23.91 -9.62 -13.07
N ALA A 43 22.58 -9.68 -13.12
CA ALA A 43 21.71 -8.50 -13.11
C ALA A 43 20.76 -8.59 -11.91
N GLY A 44 20.68 -7.53 -11.11
CA GLY A 44 19.88 -7.53 -9.89
C GLY A 44 19.62 -6.15 -9.31
N SER A 45 18.94 -6.09 -8.18
CA SER A 45 18.63 -4.82 -7.50
C SER A 45 19.88 -3.98 -7.19
N PHE A 46 21.00 -4.63 -6.88
CA PHE A 46 22.30 -4.00 -6.60
C PHE A 46 22.97 -3.32 -7.80
N ASN A 47 22.53 -3.57 -9.04
CA ASN A 47 23.06 -2.92 -10.23
C ASN A 47 21.97 -2.41 -11.19
N ASN A 48 20.78 -2.10 -10.64
CA ASN A 48 19.61 -1.66 -11.38
C ASN A 48 19.26 -2.58 -12.57
N TRP A 49 19.35 -3.90 -12.37
CA TRP A 49 19.03 -4.91 -13.37
C TRP A 49 19.80 -4.76 -14.69
N SER A 50 21.02 -4.20 -14.64
CA SER A 50 21.81 -3.94 -15.83
C SER A 50 22.31 -5.24 -16.47
N THR A 51 22.00 -5.43 -17.76
CA THR A 51 22.40 -6.61 -18.55
C THR A 51 23.87 -6.59 -18.98
N SER A 52 24.63 -5.54 -18.65
CA SER A 52 25.99 -5.34 -19.14
C SER A 52 26.98 -4.79 -18.11
N ALA A 53 26.55 -4.55 -16.86
CA ALA A 53 27.40 -3.91 -15.86
C ALA A 53 28.35 -4.89 -15.16
N TRP A 54 27.84 -6.04 -14.72
CA TRP A 54 28.58 -7.02 -13.91
C TRP A 54 28.81 -8.29 -14.73
N GLU A 55 29.78 -8.22 -15.65
CA GLU A 55 30.22 -9.37 -16.45
C GLU A 55 30.96 -10.38 -15.56
N MET A 56 30.55 -11.64 -15.61
CA MET A 56 31.15 -12.72 -14.82
C MET A 56 32.43 -13.24 -15.51
N GLU A 57 33.41 -13.67 -14.71
CA GLU A 57 34.64 -14.28 -15.21
C GLU A 57 34.46 -15.79 -15.38
N TYR A 58 34.87 -16.34 -16.53
CA TYR A 58 34.74 -17.77 -16.81
C TYR A 58 35.96 -18.58 -16.35
N TYR A 59 35.72 -19.60 -15.52
CA TYR A 59 36.74 -20.53 -15.04
C TYR A 59 36.21 -21.98 -15.02
N ASP A 60 36.87 -22.87 -15.77
CA ASP A 60 36.62 -24.33 -15.78
C ASP A 60 35.15 -24.77 -15.91
N GLY A 61 34.36 -24.03 -16.70
CA GLY A 61 32.94 -24.33 -16.93
C GLY A 61 31.96 -23.50 -16.11
N VAL A 62 32.44 -22.71 -15.16
CA VAL A 62 31.65 -21.89 -14.25
C VAL A 62 31.94 -20.42 -14.49
N TRP A 63 30.89 -19.61 -14.52
CA TRP A 63 30.95 -18.16 -14.54
C TRP A 63 30.90 -17.65 -13.11
N VAL A 64 31.83 -16.80 -12.71
CA VAL A 64 32.00 -16.34 -11.33
C VAL A 64 31.99 -14.81 -11.28
N TYR A 65 31.27 -14.24 -10.31
CA TYR A 65 31.37 -12.82 -9.98
C TYR A 65 31.46 -12.64 -8.48
N ILE A 66 32.36 -11.75 -8.04
CA ILE A 66 32.61 -11.47 -6.62
C ILE A 66 32.21 -10.02 -6.37
N ALA A 67 31.25 -9.82 -5.47
CA ALA A 67 30.67 -8.52 -5.18
C ALA A 67 30.82 -8.15 -3.70
N GLU A 68 31.15 -6.88 -3.44
CA GLU A 68 30.99 -6.29 -2.12
C GLU A 68 29.53 -5.79 -2.00
N LEU A 69 28.74 -6.48 -1.20
CA LEU A 69 27.34 -6.13 -0.92
C LEU A 69 27.18 -5.81 0.57
N GLN A 70 26.37 -4.80 0.85
CA GLN A 70 25.98 -4.48 2.23
C GLN A 70 24.88 -5.44 2.69
N PRO A 71 24.62 -5.60 4.00
CA PRO A 71 23.45 -6.34 4.46
C PRO A 71 22.16 -5.79 3.85
N GLY A 72 21.29 -6.66 3.37
CA GLY A 72 20.08 -6.29 2.63
C GLY A 72 19.43 -7.45 1.90
N VAL A 73 18.27 -7.19 1.27
CA VAL A 73 17.55 -8.15 0.44
C VAL A 73 17.88 -7.88 -1.02
N TYR A 74 18.32 -8.90 -1.74
CA TYR A 74 18.76 -8.80 -3.11
C TYR A 74 17.97 -9.74 -4.01
N GLU A 75 17.49 -9.18 -5.11
CA GLU A 75 16.93 -9.93 -6.23
C GLU A 75 17.91 -9.93 -7.39
N TYR A 76 18.01 -11.05 -8.11
CA TYR A 76 18.93 -11.19 -9.22
C TYR A 76 18.50 -12.27 -10.23
N LYS A 77 19.14 -12.22 -11.40
CA LYS A 77 19.12 -13.22 -12.48
C LYS A 77 20.45 -13.21 -13.22
N TYR A 78 20.71 -14.27 -13.98
CA TYR A 78 21.82 -14.36 -14.92
C TYR A 78 21.35 -13.98 -16.33
N VAL A 79 22.12 -13.10 -17.00
CA VAL A 79 21.90 -12.72 -18.39
C VAL A 79 22.97 -13.38 -19.24
N VAL A 80 22.57 -14.41 -19.98
CA VAL A 80 23.45 -15.23 -20.82
C VAL A 80 23.38 -14.72 -22.26
N ASN A 81 24.54 -14.56 -22.89
CA ASN A 81 24.70 -14.06 -24.26
C ASN A 81 23.98 -12.71 -24.54
N GLY A 82 23.72 -11.92 -23.49
CA GLY A 82 23.13 -10.58 -23.55
C GLY A 82 21.60 -10.50 -23.72
N THR A 83 20.90 -11.62 -23.97
CA THR A 83 19.45 -11.62 -24.20
C THR A 83 18.68 -12.62 -23.36
N ASP A 84 19.32 -13.71 -22.91
CA ASP A 84 18.62 -14.82 -22.30
C ASP A 84 18.70 -14.70 -20.78
N TRP A 85 17.54 -14.64 -20.11
CA TRP A 85 17.43 -14.46 -18.67
C TRP A 85 17.17 -15.80 -17.98
N TYR A 86 18.02 -16.12 -17.00
CA TYR A 86 17.91 -17.32 -16.20
C TYR A 86 17.85 -16.96 -14.72
N GLU A 87 16.86 -17.51 -14.03
CA GLU A 87 16.89 -17.58 -12.57
C GLU A 87 18.01 -18.53 -12.12
N ASP A 88 18.57 -18.28 -10.95
CA ASP A 88 19.41 -19.22 -10.21
C ASP A 88 18.51 -20.37 -9.69
N PRO A 89 18.64 -21.62 -10.19
CA PRO A 89 17.80 -22.73 -9.74
C PRO A 89 18.09 -23.21 -8.31
N GLU A 90 19.22 -22.80 -7.72
CA GLU A 90 19.58 -23.08 -6.32
C GLU A 90 19.48 -21.83 -5.43
N SER A 91 18.70 -20.83 -5.87
CA SER A 91 18.48 -19.61 -5.10
C SER A 91 17.89 -19.92 -3.70
N PRO A 92 18.36 -19.23 -2.64
CA PRO A 92 17.84 -19.40 -1.27
C PRO A 92 16.35 -19.06 -1.09
N ASP A 93 15.80 -18.17 -1.93
CA ASP A 93 14.40 -17.76 -1.98
C ASP A 93 14.04 -17.31 -3.41
N TYR A 94 12.74 -17.14 -3.69
CA TYR A 94 12.23 -16.63 -4.96
C TYR A 94 11.10 -15.62 -4.74
N VAL A 95 10.95 -14.67 -5.66
CA VAL A 95 9.84 -13.72 -5.68
C VAL A 95 9.25 -13.63 -7.09
N PRO A 96 7.91 -13.53 -7.26
CA PRO A 96 7.31 -13.37 -8.59
C PRO A 96 7.87 -12.15 -9.31
N ASP A 97 8.13 -12.27 -10.61
CA ASP A 97 8.51 -11.12 -11.45
C ASP A 97 7.28 -10.53 -12.17
N PRO A 98 7.36 -9.27 -12.64
CA PRO A 98 6.25 -8.60 -13.33
C PRO A 98 5.85 -9.19 -14.70
N TYR A 99 6.60 -10.18 -15.22
CA TYR A 99 6.46 -10.73 -16.57
C TYR A 99 6.01 -12.20 -16.56
N GLY A 100 5.56 -12.72 -15.41
CA GLY A 100 5.03 -14.07 -15.26
C GLY A 100 6.09 -15.14 -14.99
N GLY A 101 7.33 -14.73 -14.68
CA GLY A 101 8.38 -15.58 -14.14
C GLY A 101 8.63 -15.30 -12.65
N ARG A 102 9.85 -15.59 -12.19
CA ARG A 102 10.31 -15.27 -10.82
C ARG A 102 11.76 -14.79 -10.83
N ASN A 103 12.12 -13.96 -9.87
CA ASN A 103 13.49 -13.56 -9.59
C ASN A 103 14.08 -14.47 -8.51
N SER A 104 15.38 -14.74 -8.62
CA SER A 104 16.15 -15.34 -7.53
C SER A 104 16.36 -14.30 -6.46
N LYS A 105 16.23 -14.69 -5.18
CA LYS A 105 16.28 -13.79 -4.04
C LYS A 105 17.15 -14.38 -2.94
N PHE A 106 17.96 -13.53 -2.32
CA PHE A 106 18.65 -13.87 -1.09
C PHE A 106 18.66 -12.66 -0.14
N GLU A 107 18.77 -12.94 1.15
CA GLU A 107 19.02 -11.92 2.16
C GLU A 107 20.45 -12.09 2.67
N LEU A 108 21.22 -11.01 2.64
CA LEU A 108 22.54 -10.92 3.22
C LEU A 108 22.44 -10.28 4.60
N VAL A 109 22.82 -11.01 5.65
CA VAL A 109 22.80 -10.50 7.03
C VAL A 109 24.19 -10.49 7.63
N LEU A 110 24.44 -9.58 8.57
CA LEU A 110 25.63 -9.59 9.41
C LEU A 110 25.30 -10.27 10.75
N GLU A 111 25.77 -11.50 10.95
CA GLU A 111 25.55 -12.28 12.18
C GLU A 111 26.90 -12.55 12.85
N ASP A 112 27.05 -12.13 14.12
CA ASP A 112 28.29 -12.26 14.89
C ASP A 112 29.54 -11.65 14.23
N GLY A 113 29.34 -10.65 13.36
CA GLY A 113 30.42 -9.97 12.63
C GLY A 113 30.83 -10.64 11.31
N GLU A 114 30.14 -11.70 10.90
CA GLU A 114 30.34 -12.38 9.61
C GLU A 114 29.10 -12.24 8.72
N LEU A 115 29.32 -12.01 7.42
CA LEU A 115 28.23 -11.95 6.45
C LEU A 115 27.72 -13.37 6.15
N LYS A 116 26.40 -13.54 6.13
CA LYS A 116 25.73 -14.82 5.84
C LYS A 116 24.54 -14.63 4.92
N ILE A 117 24.32 -15.60 4.04
CA ILE A 117 23.10 -15.68 3.24
C ILE A 117 22.07 -16.53 3.97
N VAL A 118 20.86 -16.01 4.13
CA VAL A 118 19.76 -16.68 4.82
C VAL A 118 18.68 -17.04 3.80
N GLY A 119 18.36 -18.33 3.68
CA GLY A 119 17.27 -18.84 2.84
C GLY A 119 15.93 -18.88 3.57
N ALA A 120 14.84 -19.08 2.82
CA ALA A 120 13.48 -19.07 3.35
C ALA A 120 13.27 -20.06 4.52
N GLU A 121 13.95 -21.21 4.50
CA GLU A 121 13.88 -22.24 5.55
C GLU A 121 14.50 -21.81 6.89
N ALA A 122 15.45 -20.87 6.91
CA ALA A 122 16.06 -20.36 8.13
C ALA A 122 15.26 -19.20 8.79
N ARG A 123 14.21 -18.70 8.12
CA ARG A 123 13.31 -17.68 8.66
C ARG A 123 12.19 -18.23 9.54
N GLU A 124 11.82 -19.52 9.43
CA GLU A 124 10.77 -20.09 10.30
C GLU A 124 11.12 -19.97 11.81
N ASP A 125 12.40 -19.85 12.14
CA ASP A 125 12.86 -19.77 13.54
C ASP A 125 13.13 -18.35 14.07
N LYS A 126 13.07 -17.28 13.25
CA LYS A 126 13.38 -15.90 13.71
C LYS A 126 12.61 -14.75 13.04
N ALA A 127 11.40 -14.97 12.52
CA ALA A 127 10.50 -13.84 12.29
C ALA A 127 10.17 -13.17 13.64
N SER A 128 10.39 -11.86 13.78
CA SER A 128 10.01 -11.16 15.01
C SER A 128 8.51 -11.32 15.24
N ILE A 129 8.15 -11.94 16.36
CA ILE A 129 6.75 -12.13 16.77
C ILE A 129 6.04 -10.78 16.96
N ILE A 130 6.82 -9.71 17.13
CA ILE A 130 6.34 -8.35 17.32
C ILE A 130 6.94 -7.47 16.24
N SER A 131 6.09 -6.81 15.48
CA SER A 131 6.45 -5.68 14.63
C SER A 131 5.60 -4.48 15.02
N GLY A 132 5.92 -3.32 14.47
CA GLY A 132 5.10 -2.16 14.75
C GLY A 132 5.50 -0.91 14.01
N LYS A 133 4.73 0.13 14.31
CA LYS A 133 4.96 1.48 13.81
C LYS A 133 4.83 2.45 14.96
N TYR A 134 5.82 3.31 15.12
CA TYR A 134 5.73 4.46 15.99
C TYR A 134 5.48 5.72 15.15
N GLU A 135 4.54 6.55 15.56
CA GLU A 135 4.28 7.85 14.96
C GLU A 135 4.36 8.97 15.99
N PHE A 136 5.16 9.98 15.69
CA PHE A 136 5.18 11.26 16.38
C PHE A 136 4.49 12.31 15.52
N GLY A 137 3.65 13.14 16.14
CA GLY A 137 3.01 14.28 15.49
C GLY A 137 3.14 15.55 16.32
N LEU A 138 3.32 16.68 15.64
CA LEU A 138 3.30 18.02 16.20
C LEU A 138 2.44 18.92 15.32
N LYS A 139 1.50 19.65 15.91
CA LYS A 139 0.68 20.67 15.24
C LYS A 139 0.69 21.95 16.06
N THR A 140 1.02 23.08 15.45
CA THR A 140 0.93 24.39 16.12
C THR A 140 0.30 25.44 15.22
N LYS A 141 -0.54 26.29 15.82
CA LYS A 141 -1.21 27.41 15.16
C LYS A 141 -0.26 28.61 15.10
N LEU A 142 -0.20 29.29 13.95
CA LEU A 142 0.42 30.61 13.84
C LEU A 142 -0.52 31.66 14.43
N GLU A 143 -0.05 32.43 15.40
CA GLU A 143 -0.82 33.53 15.97
C GLU A 143 -0.74 34.77 15.07
N ASP A 144 -1.90 35.24 14.61
CA ASP A 144 -2.02 36.34 13.65
C ASP A 144 -1.36 37.65 14.13
N ASP A 145 -1.39 37.89 15.44
CA ASP A 145 -0.93 39.15 16.04
C ASP A 145 0.57 39.16 16.37
N THR A 146 1.22 38.01 16.49
CA THR A 146 2.55 37.90 17.11
C THR A 146 3.62 37.32 16.18
N VAL A 147 3.24 36.71 15.06
CA VAL A 147 4.16 35.95 14.16
C VAL A 147 4.84 34.77 14.88
N PHE A 148 4.45 34.48 16.13
CA PHE A 148 4.90 33.31 16.87
C PHE A 148 3.90 32.17 16.74
N PHE A 149 4.38 30.96 17.01
CA PHE A 149 3.55 29.78 17.12
C PHE A 149 2.93 29.70 18.51
N ALA A 150 1.65 29.35 18.57
CA ALA A 150 0.98 28.96 19.79
C ALA A 150 1.61 27.69 20.38
N SER A 151 1.24 27.35 21.62
CA SER A 151 1.69 26.10 22.25
C SER A 151 1.34 24.89 21.37
N PRO A 152 2.33 24.05 21.01
CA PRO A 152 2.11 22.93 20.10
C PRO A 152 1.28 21.82 20.74
N GLN A 153 0.42 21.17 19.96
CA GLN A 153 -0.19 19.90 20.29
C GLN A 153 0.74 18.77 19.83
N VAL A 154 0.97 17.77 20.69
CA VAL A 154 1.91 16.67 20.44
C VAL A 154 1.20 15.31 20.56
N THR A 155 1.35 14.46 19.55
CA THR A 155 0.76 13.13 19.52
C THR A 155 1.84 12.05 19.41
N ASN A 156 1.65 10.94 20.11
CA ASN A 156 2.50 9.76 20.04
C ASN A 156 1.62 8.52 19.83
N GLU A 157 1.84 7.76 18.77
CA GLU A 157 1.09 6.54 18.50
C GLU A 157 2.04 5.36 18.32
N VAL A 158 1.69 4.19 18.85
CA VAL A 158 2.45 2.95 18.69
C VAL A 158 1.50 1.85 18.24
N VAL A 159 1.56 1.50 16.98
CA VAL A 159 0.90 0.29 16.48
C VAL A 159 1.81 -0.90 16.77
N LEU A 160 1.32 -1.86 17.54
CA LEU A 160 1.99 -3.13 17.79
C LEU A 160 1.23 -4.23 17.04
N SER A 161 1.90 -4.85 16.08
CA SER A 161 1.42 -6.05 15.43
C SER A 161 2.12 -7.24 16.06
N ILE A 162 1.33 -8.17 16.57
CA ILE A 162 1.85 -9.42 17.14
C ILE A 162 1.44 -10.51 16.18
N ASN A 163 2.39 -11.04 15.43
CA ASN A 163 2.16 -12.24 14.63
C ASN A 163 2.71 -13.42 15.43
N PRO A 164 1.93 -14.00 16.37
CA PRO A 164 2.37 -15.24 16.98
C PRO A 164 2.57 -16.21 15.82
N ASN A 165 3.70 -16.92 15.76
CA ASN A 165 4.02 -17.90 14.71
C ASN A 165 3.07 -19.12 14.78
N ILE A 166 1.78 -18.85 14.73
CA ILE A 166 0.62 -19.70 14.68
C ILE A 166 0.15 -19.48 13.25
N GLN A 167 0.32 -20.50 12.41
CA GLN A 167 -0.22 -20.48 11.06
C GLN A 167 -1.65 -19.93 11.11
N ASN A 168 -2.00 -19.06 10.16
CA ASN A 168 -3.38 -18.66 9.94
C ASN A 168 -3.99 -17.76 11.04
N ALA A 169 -3.18 -16.95 11.73
CA ALA A 169 -3.65 -15.94 12.69
C ALA A 169 -3.03 -14.56 12.42
N ASP A 170 -3.80 -13.50 12.61
CA ASP A 170 -3.35 -12.10 12.55
C ASP A 170 -3.87 -11.35 13.78
N LEU A 171 -2.96 -10.87 14.62
CA LEU A 171 -3.27 -10.14 15.85
C LEU A 171 -2.59 -8.76 15.78
N GLU A 172 -3.41 -7.72 15.87
CA GLU A 172 -2.96 -6.33 15.84
C GLU A 172 -3.54 -5.58 17.04
N LEU A 173 -2.68 -4.80 17.69
CA LEU A 173 -3.03 -3.94 18.80
C LEU A 173 -2.51 -2.52 18.54
N LYS A 174 -3.42 -1.58 18.32
CA LYS A 174 -3.10 -0.16 18.17
C LYS A 174 -3.25 0.54 19.52
N ILE A 175 -2.13 0.92 20.11
CA ILE A 175 -2.09 1.71 21.34
C ILE A 175 -1.46 3.06 21.05
N GLY A 176 -1.93 4.11 21.72
CA GLY A 176 -1.35 5.42 21.53
C GLY A 176 -1.49 6.24 22.78
N ALA A 177 -0.78 7.34 22.76
CA ALA A 177 -0.89 8.37 23.74
C ALA A 177 -0.93 9.75 23.10
N SER A 178 -2.05 10.42 23.27
CA SER A 178 -2.15 11.84 22.96
C SER A 178 -1.73 12.64 24.18
N SER A 179 -0.85 13.63 24.00
CA SER A 179 -0.61 14.68 24.98
C SER A 179 -1.14 16.01 24.45
N ASP A 180 -2.12 16.59 25.11
CA ASP A 180 -2.40 18.01 24.94
C ASP A 180 -1.64 18.83 25.97
N ASN A 181 -1.78 20.16 25.93
CA ASN A 181 -1.12 21.06 26.88
C ASN A 181 -1.54 20.82 28.34
N ASP A 182 -2.58 20.01 28.58
CA ASP A 182 -3.23 19.86 29.88
C ASP A 182 -3.17 18.41 30.44
N SER A 183 -2.90 17.39 29.63
CA SER A 183 -2.84 16.00 30.07
C SER A 183 -2.17 15.03 29.08
N PHE A 184 -1.62 13.94 29.62
CA PHE A 184 -1.22 12.75 28.87
C PHE A 184 -2.26 11.66 29.05
N GLN A 185 -2.83 11.13 27.96
CA GLN A 185 -3.81 10.05 28.02
C GLN A 185 -3.38 8.86 27.16
N PHE A 186 -3.14 7.72 27.80
CA PHE A 186 -3.00 6.44 27.11
C PHE A 186 -4.38 5.94 26.65
N LYS A 187 -4.48 5.51 25.40
CA LYS A 187 -5.71 4.98 24.78
C LYS A 187 -5.39 3.78 23.92
N VAL A 188 -6.30 2.81 23.91
CA VAL A 188 -6.33 1.76 22.88
C VAL A 188 -7.15 2.33 21.73
N TYR A 189 -6.50 2.52 20.58
CA TYR A 189 -7.12 3.11 19.39
C TYR A 189 -7.82 2.07 18.54
N GLY A 190 -7.31 0.84 18.55
CA GLY A 190 -7.93 -0.28 17.86
C GLY A 190 -7.28 -1.61 18.19
N MET A 191 -7.97 -2.70 17.85
CA MET A 191 -7.47 -4.06 17.97
C MET A 191 -8.17 -4.96 16.95
N LYS A 192 -7.46 -5.96 16.42
CA LYS A 192 -8.07 -7.10 15.73
C LYS A 192 -7.40 -8.38 16.14
N ALA A 193 -8.19 -9.44 16.22
CA ALA A 193 -7.72 -10.81 16.34
C ALA A 193 -8.47 -11.62 15.29
N LEU A 194 -7.77 -11.97 14.20
CA LEU A 194 -8.30 -12.69 13.07
C LEU A 194 -7.71 -14.09 12.99
N TRP A 195 -8.56 -15.04 12.67
CA TRP A 195 -8.19 -16.38 12.28
C TRP A 195 -8.56 -16.57 10.80
N MET A 196 -7.65 -17.12 10.01
CA MET A 196 -7.72 -17.12 8.55
C MET A 196 -7.45 -18.50 7.98
N GLN A 197 -8.42 -19.15 7.34
CA GLN A 197 -8.22 -20.35 6.55
C GLN A 197 -8.25 -20.02 5.06
N GLU A 198 -7.96 -21.01 4.21
CA GLU A 198 -7.92 -20.86 2.74
C GLU A 198 -9.12 -20.09 2.16
N HIS A 199 -10.33 -20.30 2.71
CA HIS A 199 -11.56 -19.66 2.22
C HIS A 199 -12.38 -18.92 3.28
N ILE A 200 -11.99 -18.98 4.55
CA ILE A 200 -12.81 -18.47 5.65
C ILE A 200 -11.93 -17.72 6.62
N SER A 201 -12.31 -16.49 6.93
CA SER A 201 -11.71 -15.74 8.04
C SER A 201 -12.77 -15.33 9.05
N LEU A 202 -12.40 -15.31 10.32
CA LEU A 202 -13.29 -14.84 11.39
C LEU A 202 -12.48 -14.16 12.48
N GLY A 203 -13.05 -13.15 13.12
CA GLY A 203 -12.30 -12.44 14.15
C GLY A 203 -13.08 -11.37 14.86
N ALA A 204 -12.54 -10.95 15.99
CA ALA A 204 -13.02 -9.80 16.74
C ALA A 204 -12.20 -8.57 16.35
N PHE A 205 -12.86 -7.42 16.34
CA PHE A 205 -12.22 -6.14 16.05
C PHE A 205 -12.80 -5.02 16.91
N TYR A 206 -12.03 -3.94 17.01
CA TYR A 206 -12.46 -2.66 17.55
C TYR A 206 -11.69 -1.57 16.84
N LYS A 207 -12.41 -0.65 16.17
CA LYS A 207 -11.82 0.53 15.53
C LYS A 207 -10.63 0.20 14.61
N THR A 208 -10.76 -0.88 13.87
CA THR A 208 -9.79 -1.33 12.88
C THR A 208 -10.54 -2.12 11.83
N THR A 209 -9.98 -2.19 10.62
CA THR A 209 -10.61 -2.84 9.49
C THR A 209 -10.18 -4.29 9.42
N ILE A 210 -11.14 -5.20 9.24
CA ILE A 210 -10.87 -6.61 8.99
C ILE A 210 -11.34 -7.07 7.62
N ASN A 211 -12.19 -6.26 6.96
CA ASN A 211 -12.54 -6.41 5.56
C ASN A 211 -11.49 -5.71 4.66
N PRO A 212 -10.53 -6.44 4.05
CA PRO A 212 -9.52 -5.86 3.18
C PRO A 212 -10.06 -5.30 1.85
N ASN A 213 -11.26 -5.71 1.41
CA ASN A 213 -11.80 -5.39 0.08
C ASN A 213 -12.97 -4.39 0.15
N TYR A 214 -12.97 -3.55 1.18
CA TYR A 214 -13.96 -2.50 1.33
C TYR A 214 -13.78 -1.42 0.25
N ASN A 215 -14.58 -1.47 -0.82
CA ASN A 215 -14.49 -0.57 -1.97
C ASN A 215 -15.83 0.14 -2.22
N PHE A 216 -16.28 0.92 -1.24
CA PHE A 216 -17.50 1.73 -1.34
C PHE A 216 -17.18 3.15 -0.89
N ASP A 217 -17.81 4.18 -1.48
CA ASP A 217 -17.82 5.55 -0.95
C ASP A 217 -18.83 5.65 0.19
N TYR A 218 -18.64 4.76 1.17
CA TYR A 218 -19.44 4.58 2.36
C TYR A 218 -18.49 4.49 3.55
N GLU A 219 -18.88 5.10 4.66
CA GLU A 219 -18.03 5.10 5.84
C GLU A 219 -18.03 3.72 6.52
N ASN A 220 -16.91 2.99 6.46
CA ASN A 220 -16.79 1.67 7.06
C ASN A 220 -16.99 1.71 8.60
N PRO A 221 -18.07 1.12 9.15
CA PRO A 221 -18.36 1.12 10.58
C PRO A 221 -17.32 0.38 11.44
N GLU A 222 -16.54 -0.54 10.86
CA GLU A 222 -15.44 -1.25 11.55
C GLU A 222 -14.41 -0.28 12.16
N THR A 223 -14.23 0.89 11.54
CA THR A 223 -13.28 1.92 11.98
C THR A 223 -13.73 2.66 13.24
N LYS A 224 -14.99 2.50 13.65
CA LYS A 224 -15.59 3.20 14.80
C LYS A 224 -16.07 2.27 15.90
N LEU A 225 -16.58 1.10 15.54
CA LEU A 225 -17.32 0.23 16.43
C LEU A 225 -16.57 -1.06 16.75
N PRO A 226 -16.78 -1.64 17.95
CA PRO A 226 -16.38 -3.00 18.22
C PRO A 226 -17.32 -3.97 17.51
N GLY A 227 -16.75 -5.08 17.03
CA GLY A 227 -17.54 -6.10 16.38
C GLY A 227 -16.83 -7.43 16.22
N PHE A 228 -17.53 -8.33 15.52
CA PHE A 228 -17.05 -9.65 15.15
C PHE A 228 -17.43 -9.91 13.70
N GLY A 229 -16.46 -10.24 12.86
CA GLY A 229 -16.66 -10.50 11.45
C GLY A 229 -16.51 -11.97 11.07
N PHE A 230 -17.25 -12.34 10.04
CA PHE A 230 -17.13 -13.61 9.33
C PHE A 230 -16.98 -13.31 7.85
N LEU A 231 -15.89 -13.77 7.26
CA LEU A 231 -15.46 -13.47 5.91
C LEU A 231 -15.31 -14.78 5.14
N PHE A 232 -15.73 -14.78 3.89
CA PHE A 232 -15.63 -15.88 2.96
C PHE A 232 -15.00 -15.39 1.67
N ASN A 233 -13.97 -16.10 1.22
CA ASN A 233 -13.31 -15.84 -0.05
C ASN A 233 -13.20 -17.15 -0.83
N TYR A 234 -13.78 -17.18 -2.04
CA TYR A 234 -13.65 -18.33 -2.93
C TYR A 234 -13.68 -17.89 -4.39
N ALA A 235 -12.59 -18.19 -5.09
CA ALA A 235 -12.37 -17.76 -6.47
C ALA A 235 -12.53 -16.23 -6.59
N ASP A 236 -13.55 -15.81 -7.31
CA ASP A 236 -13.84 -14.42 -7.64
C ASP A 236 -14.86 -13.76 -6.69
N LEU A 237 -15.36 -14.51 -5.70
CA LEU A 237 -16.36 -14.05 -4.73
C LEU A 237 -15.72 -13.79 -3.37
N TYR A 238 -15.94 -12.58 -2.87
CA TYR A 238 -15.61 -12.17 -1.53
C TYR A 238 -16.86 -11.68 -0.81
N ALA A 239 -17.23 -12.29 0.31
CA ALA A 239 -18.44 -11.93 1.04
C ALA A 239 -18.23 -12.00 2.53
N GLY A 240 -19.02 -11.26 3.29
CA GLY A 240 -18.89 -11.27 4.74
C GLY A 240 -20.06 -10.66 5.47
N VAL A 241 -20.07 -10.91 6.78
CA VAL A 241 -21.02 -10.34 7.73
C VAL A 241 -20.26 -9.91 8.97
N ASP A 242 -20.48 -8.66 9.37
CA ASP A 242 -20.00 -8.10 10.62
C ASP A 242 -21.15 -7.88 11.59
N LEU A 243 -20.95 -8.33 12.82
CA LEU A 243 -21.80 -8.05 13.96
C LEU A 243 -21.18 -6.92 14.76
N LEU A 244 -21.80 -5.75 14.74
CA LEU A 244 -21.28 -4.56 15.43
C LEU A 244 -22.11 -4.24 16.66
N THR A 245 -21.49 -3.66 17.68
CA THR A 245 -22.19 -3.18 18.87
C THR A 245 -22.17 -1.66 18.92
N GLN A 246 -23.36 -1.05 18.92
CA GLN A 246 -23.55 0.40 19.04
C GLN A 246 -24.67 0.68 20.04
N GLU A 247 -24.43 1.53 21.05
CA GLU A 247 -25.42 1.91 22.06
C GLU A 247 -26.19 0.74 22.71
N ASN A 248 -25.50 -0.36 23.03
CA ASN A 248 -26.07 -1.60 23.57
C ASN A 248 -27.04 -2.35 22.63
N LYS A 249 -27.00 -2.07 21.32
CA LYS A 249 -27.72 -2.82 20.28
C LYS A 249 -26.74 -3.53 19.36
N VAL A 250 -27.16 -4.68 18.85
CA VAL A 250 -26.46 -5.39 17.77
C VAL A 250 -26.89 -4.79 16.44
N LYS A 251 -25.90 -4.41 15.64
CA LYS A 251 -26.01 -3.95 14.26
C LYS A 251 -25.34 -4.96 13.35
N PHE A 252 -25.71 -4.93 12.08
CA PHE A 252 -25.21 -5.84 11.07
C PHE A 252 -24.71 -5.04 9.89
N LEU A 253 -23.54 -5.41 9.40
CA LEU A 253 -23.05 -5.07 8.08
C LEU A 253 -22.90 -6.38 7.31
N THR A 254 -23.36 -6.42 6.08
CA THR A 254 -23.19 -7.57 5.17
C THR A 254 -22.71 -7.02 3.85
N PHE A 255 -21.76 -7.69 3.24
CA PHE A 255 -21.27 -7.31 1.92
C PHE A 255 -21.00 -8.54 1.08
N ALA A 256 -21.04 -8.33 -0.23
CA ALA A 256 -20.59 -9.30 -1.22
C ALA A 256 -19.99 -8.54 -2.39
N ASP A 257 -18.85 -9.00 -2.86
CA ASP A 257 -18.09 -8.47 -3.96
C ASP A 257 -17.74 -9.62 -4.90
N CYS A 258 -18.01 -9.44 -6.17
CA CYS A 258 -17.70 -10.42 -7.21
C CYS A 258 -16.96 -9.73 -8.34
N SER A 259 -15.77 -10.23 -8.68
CA SER A 259 -14.90 -9.65 -9.70
C SER A 259 -14.64 -10.65 -10.82
N PHE A 260 -14.91 -10.31 -12.06
CA PHE A 260 -14.69 -11.19 -13.21
C PHE A 260 -14.16 -10.40 -14.40
N TYR A 261 -12.91 -10.70 -14.80
CA TYR A 261 -12.21 -9.92 -15.83
C TYR A 261 -12.20 -8.42 -15.49
N ASP A 262 -12.67 -7.56 -16.40
CA ASP A 262 -12.74 -6.11 -16.23
C ASP A 262 -14.04 -5.63 -15.54
N PHE A 263 -14.78 -6.54 -14.90
CA PHE A 263 -16.06 -6.24 -14.26
C PHE A 263 -16.00 -6.54 -12.77
N ARG A 264 -16.65 -5.68 -11.99
CA ARG A 264 -16.82 -5.88 -10.56
C ARG A 264 -18.23 -5.48 -10.15
N VAL A 265 -18.84 -6.24 -9.25
CA VAL A 265 -20.11 -5.90 -8.63
C VAL A 265 -19.99 -6.06 -7.13
N GLY A 266 -20.21 -4.96 -6.42
CA GLY A 266 -20.23 -4.88 -4.97
C GLY A 266 -21.64 -4.59 -4.46
N LEU A 267 -22.02 -5.26 -3.38
CA LEU A 267 -23.21 -5.01 -2.60
C LEU A 267 -22.81 -4.84 -1.15
N LEU A 268 -23.33 -3.82 -0.49
CA LEU A 268 -23.18 -3.61 0.94
C LEU A 268 -24.52 -3.25 1.55
N PHE A 269 -24.84 -3.88 2.66
CA PHE A 269 -26.01 -3.61 3.47
C PHE A 269 -25.54 -3.33 4.90
N ASP A 270 -25.96 -2.20 5.46
CA ASP A 270 -25.60 -1.79 6.81
C ASP A 270 -26.84 -1.31 7.57
N THR A 271 -26.81 -1.42 8.90
CA THR A 271 -27.87 -1.01 9.80
C THR A 271 -27.38 -0.10 10.93
N VAL A 272 -26.10 0.28 10.93
CA VAL A 272 -25.47 1.05 12.01
C VAL A 272 -26.16 2.39 12.23
N ASP A 273 -26.03 3.33 11.30
CA ASP A 273 -26.62 4.66 11.47
C ASP A 273 -28.03 4.74 10.86
N ALA A 274 -28.20 4.18 9.66
CA ALA A 274 -29.49 3.99 8.97
C ALA A 274 -29.55 2.58 8.36
N THR A 275 -30.70 2.19 7.80
CA THR A 275 -30.76 0.99 6.95
C THR A 275 -30.23 1.33 5.57
N SER A 276 -28.95 1.08 5.35
CA SER A 276 -28.24 1.48 4.13
C SER A 276 -28.08 0.30 3.17
N LEU A 277 -28.32 0.54 1.89
CA LEU A 277 -28.00 -0.40 0.79
C LEU A 277 -27.15 0.34 -0.24
N VAL A 278 -25.90 -0.10 -0.38
CA VAL A 278 -24.97 0.39 -1.38
C VAL A 278 -24.78 -0.66 -2.46
N ILE A 279 -24.91 -0.25 -3.71
CA ILE A 279 -24.71 -1.09 -4.89
C ILE A 279 -23.66 -0.43 -5.76
N ARG A 280 -22.56 -1.12 -6.00
CA ARG A 280 -21.47 -0.65 -6.87
C ARG A 280 -21.29 -1.58 -8.05
N GLY A 281 -21.16 -1.01 -9.24
CA GLY A 281 -20.79 -1.73 -10.45
C GLY A 281 -19.60 -1.05 -11.12
N GLU A 282 -18.65 -1.85 -11.58
CA GLU A 282 -17.48 -1.40 -12.32
C GLU A 282 -17.34 -2.19 -13.62
N ALA A 283 -16.94 -1.51 -14.70
CA ALA A 283 -16.71 -2.09 -16.01
C ALA A 283 -15.72 -1.23 -16.80
N TYR A 284 -14.59 -1.80 -17.24
CA TYR A 284 -13.60 -1.11 -18.09
C TYR A 284 -13.20 0.27 -17.55
N ASP A 285 -12.76 0.33 -16.30
CA ASP A 285 -12.37 1.56 -15.58
C ASP A 285 -13.54 2.54 -15.28
N PHE A 286 -14.76 2.27 -15.75
CA PHE A 286 -15.96 3.02 -15.33
C PHE A 286 -16.54 2.42 -14.07
N PHE A 287 -17.08 3.26 -13.20
CA PHE A 287 -17.82 2.80 -12.03
C PHE A 287 -19.07 3.63 -11.78
N THR A 288 -20.02 3.01 -11.10
CA THR A 288 -21.20 3.67 -10.57
C THR A 288 -21.58 3.02 -9.24
N GLU A 289 -21.90 3.84 -8.27
CA GLU A 289 -22.32 3.46 -6.93
C GLU A 289 -23.62 4.18 -6.58
N PHE A 290 -24.61 3.42 -6.12
CA PHE A 290 -25.89 3.94 -5.64
C PHE A 290 -26.01 3.63 -4.16
N ASN A 291 -26.35 4.64 -3.36
CA ASN A 291 -26.64 4.49 -1.94
C ASN A 291 -28.12 4.80 -1.67
N LEU A 292 -28.79 3.87 -1.01
CA LEU A 292 -30.12 4.06 -0.42
C LEU A 292 -29.98 4.10 1.09
N GLU A 293 -30.59 5.08 1.76
CA GLU A 293 -30.70 5.13 3.22
C GLU A 293 -32.17 5.06 3.61
N ASP A 294 -32.51 4.16 4.52
CA ASP A 294 -33.89 3.86 4.92
C ASP A 294 -34.84 3.60 3.74
N TRP A 295 -34.31 2.95 2.70
CA TRP A 295 -34.98 2.65 1.43
C TRP A 295 -35.34 3.86 0.57
N GLU A 296 -34.81 5.04 0.90
CA GLU A 296 -34.91 6.25 0.10
C GLU A 296 -33.57 6.53 -0.60
N PHE A 297 -33.62 7.18 -1.76
CA PHE A 297 -32.42 7.52 -2.50
C PHE A 297 -31.58 8.54 -1.71
N ASN A 298 -30.34 8.17 -1.38
CA ASN A 298 -29.41 9.06 -0.68
C ASN A 298 -28.38 9.66 -1.65
N SER A 299 -27.61 8.84 -2.36
CA SER A 299 -26.57 9.35 -3.25
C SER A 299 -26.31 8.49 -4.48
N VAL A 300 -25.72 9.12 -5.50
CA VAL A 300 -25.10 8.44 -6.64
C VAL A 300 -23.72 9.00 -6.86
N LEU A 301 -22.73 8.11 -6.93
CA LEU A 301 -21.37 8.40 -7.34
C LEU A 301 -21.14 7.68 -8.67
N ALA A 302 -20.61 8.37 -9.67
CA ALA A 302 -20.16 7.72 -10.89
C ALA A 302 -18.92 8.38 -11.43
N GLY A 303 -18.10 7.59 -12.13
CA GLY A 303 -16.84 8.08 -12.63
C GLY A 303 -16.17 7.14 -13.60
N TYR A 304 -15.01 7.60 -14.03
CA TYR A 304 -14.03 6.85 -14.80
C TYR A 304 -12.69 7.03 -14.11
N GLU A 305 -11.97 5.95 -13.89
CA GLU A 305 -10.67 5.99 -13.24
C GLU A 305 -9.72 5.01 -13.92
N LYS A 306 -8.74 5.54 -14.64
CA LYS A 306 -7.66 4.74 -15.16
C LYS A 306 -6.57 4.62 -14.09
N GLU A 307 -6.34 3.38 -13.66
CA GLU A 307 -5.38 3.01 -12.62
C GLU A 307 -4.09 3.85 -12.67
N ASP A 308 -3.82 4.53 -11.55
CA ASP A 308 -2.67 5.41 -11.29
C ASP A 308 -2.36 6.47 -12.36
N SER A 309 -3.34 6.78 -13.22
CA SER A 309 -3.12 7.62 -14.40
C SER A 309 -3.99 8.86 -14.38
N PHE A 310 -5.31 8.72 -14.45
CA PHE A 310 -6.23 9.85 -14.40
C PHE A 310 -7.64 9.37 -14.13
N GLY A 311 -8.44 10.23 -13.54
CA GLY A 311 -9.83 9.93 -13.28
C GLY A 311 -10.69 11.16 -13.13
N ALA A 312 -11.98 10.97 -13.28
CA ALA A 312 -12.99 11.97 -13.00
C ALA A 312 -14.23 11.30 -12.42
N SER A 313 -14.82 11.93 -11.42
CA SER A 313 -16.05 11.44 -10.80
C SER A 313 -16.98 12.59 -10.44
N PHE A 314 -18.25 12.27 -10.35
CA PHE A 314 -19.25 13.16 -9.76
C PHE A 314 -20.03 12.40 -8.69
N LEU A 315 -20.31 13.08 -7.59
CA LEU A 315 -21.14 12.61 -6.49
C LEU A 315 -22.31 13.57 -6.34
N TYR A 316 -23.53 13.04 -6.45
CA TYR A 316 -24.73 13.75 -6.05
C TYR A 316 -25.29 13.14 -4.77
N ALA A 317 -25.43 13.95 -3.71
CA ALA A 317 -26.03 13.55 -2.45
C ALA A 317 -27.35 14.31 -2.24
N ALA A 318 -28.45 13.58 -2.21
CA ALA A 318 -29.81 14.11 -2.16
C ALA A 318 -30.17 14.73 -0.80
N LEU A 319 -29.79 14.08 0.31
CA LEU A 319 -30.03 14.60 1.65
C LEU A 319 -29.27 15.90 1.90
N ASP A 320 -28.01 15.92 1.50
CA ASP A 320 -27.12 17.06 1.60
C ASP A 320 -27.36 18.13 0.51
N LYS A 321 -28.21 17.81 -0.47
CA LYS A 321 -28.47 18.61 -1.67
C LYS A 321 -27.19 19.13 -2.30
N SER A 322 -26.16 18.30 -2.37
CA SER A 322 -24.84 18.68 -2.84
C SER A 322 -24.43 17.92 -4.10
N LEU A 323 -23.66 18.59 -4.94
CA LEU A 323 -22.98 18.02 -6.09
C LEU A 323 -21.49 18.28 -5.95
N THR A 324 -20.69 17.22 -6.00
CA THR A 324 -19.24 17.30 -6.03
C THR A 324 -18.74 16.73 -7.34
N VAL A 325 -17.83 17.44 -8.01
CA VAL A 325 -17.12 16.95 -9.19
C VAL A 325 -15.64 16.94 -8.88
N LYS A 326 -15.00 15.79 -9.01
CA LYS A 326 -13.57 15.60 -8.76
C LYS A 326 -12.87 15.14 -10.03
N GLY A 327 -11.60 15.48 -10.14
CA GLY A 327 -10.74 14.93 -11.18
C GLY A 327 -9.29 14.95 -10.73
N PHE A 328 -8.52 14.02 -11.26
CA PHE A 328 -7.07 13.96 -11.04
C PHE A 328 -6.35 13.46 -12.29
N GLY A 329 -5.06 13.75 -12.35
CA GLY A 329 -4.16 13.24 -13.37
C GLY A 329 -2.74 13.15 -12.85
N VAL A 330 -2.07 12.06 -13.22
CA VAL A 330 -0.70 11.74 -12.90
C VAL A 330 0.07 11.66 -14.21
N TYR A 331 1.23 12.31 -14.24
CA TYR A 331 2.15 12.23 -15.36
C TYR A 331 3.58 12.15 -14.83
N LYS A 332 4.15 10.95 -14.90
CA LYS A 332 5.45 10.62 -14.31
C LYS A 332 5.43 10.98 -12.81
N ASP A 333 6.37 11.80 -12.40
CA ASP A 333 6.58 12.27 -11.04
C ASP A 333 5.63 13.40 -10.62
N PHE A 334 4.75 13.88 -11.50
CA PHE A 334 3.84 14.99 -11.24
C PHE A 334 2.40 14.53 -11.12
N ASP A 335 1.69 15.04 -10.11
CA ASP A 335 0.26 14.83 -9.92
C ASP A 335 -0.49 16.16 -9.80
N LEU A 336 -1.74 16.16 -10.26
CA LEU A 336 -2.68 17.27 -10.14
C LEU A 336 -4.05 16.70 -9.79
N ASP A 337 -4.71 17.30 -8.80
CA ASP A 337 -6.10 17.02 -8.46
C ASP A 337 -6.93 18.30 -8.39
N GLY A 338 -8.23 18.17 -8.56
CA GLY A 338 -9.16 19.26 -8.41
C GLY A 338 -10.55 18.79 -8.03
N ALA A 339 -11.26 19.62 -7.27
CA ALA A 339 -12.63 19.36 -6.87
C ALA A 339 -13.46 20.64 -6.90
N VAL A 340 -14.67 20.55 -7.44
CA VAL A 340 -15.70 21.59 -7.38
C VAL A 340 -16.83 21.07 -6.51
N TYR A 341 -17.28 21.93 -5.60
CA TYR A 341 -18.36 21.65 -4.67
C TYR A 341 -19.49 22.65 -4.93
N TYR A 342 -20.72 22.15 -5.00
CA TYR A 342 -21.88 22.94 -5.38
C TYR A 342 -23.11 22.54 -4.56
N GLU A 343 -23.88 23.52 -4.12
CA GLU A 343 -25.14 23.33 -3.40
C GLU A 343 -26.31 23.48 -4.37
N THR A 344 -27.08 22.40 -4.51
CA THR A 344 -28.13 22.26 -5.53
C THR A 344 -29.45 22.94 -5.16
N GLU A 345 -29.71 23.19 -3.88
CA GLU A 345 -30.96 23.84 -3.45
C GLU A 345 -30.97 25.33 -3.76
N GLU A 346 -29.88 26.02 -3.43
CA GLU A 346 -29.78 27.47 -3.58
C GLU A 346 -29.13 27.90 -4.90
N ASP A 347 -28.77 26.95 -5.78
CA ASP A 347 -27.99 27.19 -7.00
C ASP A 347 -26.67 27.94 -6.70
N ASN A 348 -25.98 27.51 -5.65
CA ASN A 348 -24.84 28.22 -5.09
C ASN A 348 -23.53 27.43 -5.23
N PHE A 349 -22.52 28.09 -5.82
CA PHE A 349 -21.15 27.58 -5.80
C PHE A 349 -20.63 27.59 -4.37
N TYR A 350 -20.22 26.42 -3.90
CA TYR A 350 -19.76 26.24 -2.54
C TYR A 350 -18.26 26.48 -2.42
N ALA A 351 -17.46 25.71 -3.17
CA ALA A 351 -16.00 25.82 -3.14
C ALA A 351 -15.32 25.17 -4.35
N PHE A 352 -14.07 25.55 -4.57
CA PHE A 352 -13.14 24.90 -5.48
C PHE A 352 -11.81 24.65 -4.78
N LYS A 353 -11.27 23.45 -4.99
CA LYS A 353 -9.95 23.02 -4.55
C LYS A 353 -9.13 22.63 -5.78
N ILE A 354 -7.88 23.05 -5.83
CA ILE A 354 -6.88 22.51 -6.75
C ILE A 354 -5.63 22.14 -5.97
N GLY A 355 -5.13 20.94 -6.19
CA GLY A 355 -3.97 20.38 -5.52
C GLY A 355 -3.03 19.74 -6.51
N GLY A 356 -1.86 19.36 -6.00
CA GLY A 356 -0.91 18.57 -6.75
C GLY A 356 0.43 18.45 -6.06
N GLY A 357 1.37 17.82 -6.75
CA GLY A 357 2.72 17.68 -6.25
C GLY A 357 3.69 17.10 -7.25
N TYR A 358 4.94 17.00 -6.80
CA TYR A 358 6.05 16.46 -7.53
C TYR A 358 6.89 15.57 -6.62
N THR A 359 7.18 14.36 -7.09
CA THR A 359 8.04 13.38 -6.42
C THR A 359 9.42 13.36 -7.07
N LEU A 360 10.47 13.57 -6.28
CA LEU A 360 11.85 13.57 -6.73
C LEU A 360 12.58 12.36 -6.16
N LEU A 361 13.34 11.65 -7.01
CA LEU A 361 14.16 10.49 -6.61
C LEU A 361 13.35 9.44 -5.85
N GLU A 362 12.08 9.28 -6.20
CA GLU A 362 11.10 8.36 -5.58
C GLU A 362 10.83 8.61 -4.08
N SER A 363 11.59 9.50 -3.44
CA SER A 363 11.61 9.63 -1.98
C SER A 363 11.19 11.00 -1.44
N TYR A 364 11.31 12.05 -2.26
CA TYR A 364 11.10 13.44 -1.83
C TYR A 364 9.89 14.01 -2.53
N ARG A 365 8.77 14.17 -1.84
CA ARG A 365 7.57 14.78 -2.42
C ARG A 365 7.35 16.19 -1.90
N ILE A 366 7.15 17.14 -2.82
CA ILE A 366 6.63 18.47 -2.50
C ILE A 366 5.24 18.57 -3.13
N GLY A 367 4.26 19.05 -2.37
CA GLY A 367 2.95 19.34 -2.93
C GLY A 367 2.21 20.37 -2.12
N GLY A 368 0.98 20.66 -2.54
CA GLY A 368 0.14 21.62 -1.85
C GLY A 368 -1.20 21.78 -2.52
N ASP A 369 -2.09 22.43 -1.80
CA ASP A 369 -3.46 22.70 -2.22
C ASP A 369 -3.76 24.19 -2.15
N LEU A 370 -4.59 24.66 -3.05
CA LEU A 370 -5.28 25.95 -2.99
C LEU A 370 -6.77 25.71 -2.85
N TYR A 371 -7.41 26.54 -2.05
CA TYR A 371 -8.84 26.47 -1.76
C TYR A 371 -9.48 27.85 -1.88
N PHE A 372 -10.68 27.90 -2.46
CA PHE A 372 -11.52 29.08 -2.54
C PHE A 372 -12.98 28.71 -2.32
N ASN A 373 -13.70 29.48 -1.51
CA ASN A 373 -15.14 29.28 -1.29
C ASN A 373 -16.00 30.40 -1.91
N GLY A 374 -17.31 30.15 -2.02
CA GLY A 374 -18.29 31.10 -2.56
C GLY A 374 -18.44 32.39 -1.75
N GLU A 375 -17.98 32.40 -0.48
CA GLU A 375 -17.95 33.59 0.39
C GLU A 375 -16.71 34.47 0.17
N GLY A 376 -15.81 34.09 -0.75
CA GLY A 376 -14.57 34.81 -1.05
C GLY A 376 -13.43 34.55 -0.06
N LYS A 377 -13.54 33.52 0.79
CA LYS A 377 -12.43 33.04 1.61
C LYS A 377 -11.52 32.15 0.79
N SER A 378 -10.22 32.21 1.08
CA SER A 378 -9.20 31.42 0.40
C SER A 378 -8.18 30.88 1.38
N GLY A 379 -7.62 29.72 1.08
CA GLY A 379 -6.53 29.13 1.85
C GLY A 379 -5.54 28.39 0.96
N PHE A 380 -4.41 28.04 1.55
CA PHE A 380 -3.41 27.20 0.91
C PHE A 380 -2.83 26.21 1.92
N ASN A 381 -2.31 25.10 1.44
CA ASN A 381 -1.36 24.30 2.20
C ASN A 381 -0.13 23.99 1.34
N LEU A 382 0.98 23.76 2.00
CA LEU A 382 2.21 23.23 1.43
C LEU A 382 2.64 22.05 2.27
N SER A 383 3.11 21.01 1.60
CA SER A 383 3.61 19.81 2.25
C SER A 383 4.90 19.34 1.60
N PHE A 384 5.82 18.91 2.46
CA PHE A 384 7.01 18.17 2.09
C PHE A 384 6.95 16.80 2.76
N LYS A 385 7.23 15.75 2.02
CA LYS A 385 7.27 14.37 2.50
C LYS A 385 8.59 13.75 2.08
N LEU A 386 9.26 13.10 3.02
CA LEU A 386 10.39 12.21 2.82
C LEU A 386 9.95 10.81 3.22
N GLU A 387 9.99 9.89 2.28
CA GLU A 387 9.69 8.47 2.48
C GLU A 387 10.59 7.68 1.52
N SER A 388 11.17 6.57 1.95
CA SER A 388 12.02 5.76 1.09
C SER A 388 11.91 4.32 1.54
N GLU A 389 12.00 3.38 0.60
CA GLU A 389 12.04 1.95 0.93
C GLU A 389 13.33 1.58 1.69
N ASP A 390 14.40 2.36 1.52
CA ASP A 390 15.70 2.13 2.15
C ASP A 390 15.80 2.67 3.57
N PHE A 391 14.86 3.50 4.01
CA PHE A 391 14.86 4.11 5.35
C PHE A 391 13.58 3.79 6.11
N PRO A 392 13.66 3.22 7.32
CA PRO A 392 12.48 2.86 8.10
C PRO A 392 11.73 4.07 8.66
N VAL A 393 12.14 5.31 8.31
CA VAL A 393 11.60 6.55 8.87
C VAL A 393 10.99 7.42 7.77
N LYS A 394 9.70 7.76 7.95
CA LYS A 394 8.94 8.67 7.09
C LYS A 394 8.78 10.00 7.80
N VAL A 395 9.04 11.11 7.10
CA VAL A 395 8.91 12.47 7.64
C VAL A 395 7.96 13.27 6.77
N LYS A 396 7.00 13.95 7.37
CA LYS A 396 6.09 14.89 6.70
C LYS A 396 6.11 16.22 7.43
N VAL A 397 6.33 17.29 6.68
CA VAL A 397 6.26 18.67 7.16
C VAL A 397 5.17 19.39 6.38
N GLY A 398 4.32 20.14 7.07
CA GLY A 398 3.25 20.90 6.45
C GLY A 398 3.18 22.33 6.96
N PHE A 399 2.74 23.24 6.11
CA PHE A 399 2.44 24.62 6.46
C PHE A 399 1.24 25.16 5.69
N GLY A 400 0.31 25.82 6.39
CA GLY A 400 -0.84 26.48 5.78
C GLY A 400 -2.15 26.20 6.51
N ASN A 401 -3.26 26.40 5.81
CA ASN A 401 -4.61 26.14 6.30
C ASN A 401 -4.92 24.64 6.38
N ASP A 402 -5.81 24.28 7.29
CA ASP A 402 -6.40 22.94 7.35
C ASP A 402 -7.53 22.83 6.31
N ILE A 403 -7.18 22.41 5.09
CA ILE A 403 -8.12 22.30 3.96
C ILE A 403 -8.75 20.90 3.98
N ARG A 404 -10.01 20.79 4.43
CA ARG A 404 -10.75 19.53 4.53
C ARG A 404 -11.39 19.07 3.22
N VAL A 405 -11.63 17.77 3.13
CA VAL A 405 -12.17 17.07 1.94
C VAL A 405 -13.64 17.42 1.64
N ASP A 406 -14.45 17.70 2.66
CA ASP A 406 -15.86 18.07 2.56
C ASP A 406 -16.07 19.59 2.44
N ALA A 407 -14.99 20.37 2.58
CA ALA A 407 -14.91 21.82 2.42
C ALA A 407 -15.87 22.68 3.27
N LYS A 408 -16.81 22.08 4.03
CA LYS A 408 -17.95 22.75 4.70
C LYS A 408 -17.53 23.77 5.79
N PRO A 409 -16.53 23.47 6.64
CA PRO A 409 -15.89 24.48 7.47
C PRO A 409 -14.47 24.79 6.96
N PHE A 410 -14.28 25.98 6.37
CA PHE A 410 -12.94 26.50 6.09
C PHE A 410 -12.33 27.10 7.36
N ASP A 411 -11.19 26.54 7.78
CA ASP A 411 -10.40 27.07 8.89
C ASP A 411 -9.39 28.13 8.38
N PRO A 412 -9.58 29.42 8.72
CA PRO A 412 -8.68 30.49 8.28
C PRO A 412 -7.32 30.45 8.99
N ASP A 413 -7.20 29.70 10.09
CA ASP A 413 -5.97 29.60 10.85
C ASP A 413 -4.89 28.88 10.05
N LYS A 414 -3.64 29.32 10.24
CA LYS A 414 -2.47 28.67 9.64
C LYS A 414 -1.79 27.80 10.66
N TYR A 415 -1.36 26.63 10.24
CA TYR A 415 -0.70 25.65 11.07
C TYR A 415 0.66 25.28 10.50
N PHE A 416 1.60 25.00 11.39
CA PHE A 416 2.77 24.18 11.10
C PHE A 416 2.51 22.77 11.61
N THR A 417 2.82 21.77 10.78
CA THR A 417 2.72 20.35 11.15
C THR A 417 4.03 19.62 10.89
N LEU A 418 4.38 18.72 11.79
CA LEU A 418 5.46 17.75 11.63
C LEU A 418 4.92 16.37 12.02
N SER A 419 5.13 15.39 11.16
CA SER A 419 4.87 13.98 11.45
C SER A 419 6.13 13.17 11.14
N VAL A 420 6.51 12.30 12.07
CA VAL A 420 7.62 11.37 11.91
C VAL A 420 7.09 9.99 12.24
N ALA A 421 7.21 9.05 11.32
CA ALA A 421 6.81 7.68 11.51
C ALA A 421 8.00 6.75 11.35
N ALA A 422 8.11 5.72 12.18
CA ALA A 422 9.15 4.71 12.07
C ALA A 422 8.57 3.31 12.24
N GLU A 423 8.97 2.37 11.39
CA GLU A 423 8.61 0.95 11.49
C GLU A 423 9.72 0.17 12.23
N PHE A 424 9.35 -0.87 13.00
CA PHE A 424 10.27 -1.66 13.83
C PHE A 424 9.87 -3.12 13.98
#